data_AF-A0A382L5E2-F1
#
_entry.id   AF-A0A382L5E2-F1
#
_cell.length_a   1.000
_cell.length_b   1.000
_cell.length_c   1.000
_cell.angle_alpha   90.00
_cell.angle_beta   90.00
_cell.angle_gamma   90.00
#
_symmetry.space_group_name_H-M   'P 1'
#
loop_
_entity.id
_entity.type
_entity.pdbx_description
1 polymer ?
#
loop_
_entity_poly.entity_id
_entity_poly.type
_entity_poly.pdbx_seq_one_letter_code
_entity_poly.pdbx_strand_id
1 'polypeptide(L)'
;MRENSGTMNAYVAAFEGFEASLNGGASSSLHTRRREAITRLREDGLPTARFESWKHTNPAPMTRNCYAPVGVPGKLRAADIEPFVAADVEGPLLVFTDGRFVPDLSRVEALPAGVRIHSLCDASAVEEQVLSANLAAHTLGENSGFAALNTAFVRDGAVVVIGAERVLDEPVQILHVCTGQPGLTTPRTLVLAGAGSHVSVVETFAGMAPGAGTLTASVAEIVVDAGAVVEHCRIHLHGAESFHAGTVHVTEEEGSRFTAHTFCLAGRLVREDVHTVLGGEKIESTLNGLCLPDGEDHVDNYTTIEHAAPDCTSHELYKGVVCGKARSVFRGKIHVHRVAQ
;
A
#
# COMPACT_ATOMS: atom_id res chain seq x y z
N MET A 1 19.79 -8.11 -16.92
CA MET A 1 18.56 -8.59 -17.59
C MET A 1 18.39 -10.11 -17.61
N ARG A 2 19.43 -10.95 -17.72
CA ARG A 2 19.25 -12.43 -17.73
C ARG A 2 18.88 -13.05 -16.37
N GLU A 3 19.21 -12.43 -15.24
CA GLU A 3 19.09 -13.04 -13.90
C GLU A 3 17.64 -13.24 -13.40
N ASN A 4 16.64 -12.51 -13.92
CA ASN A 4 15.23 -12.64 -13.51
C ASN A 4 14.28 -13.20 -14.60
N SER A 5 14.80 -13.63 -15.76
CA SER A 5 13.93 -14.04 -16.88
C SER A 5 13.05 -15.25 -16.54
N GLY A 6 13.57 -16.22 -15.78
CA GLY A 6 12.80 -17.39 -15.33
C GLY A 6 11.67 -17.01 -14.37
N THR A 7 11.97 -16.15 -13.39
CA THR A 7 10.97 -15.67 -12.42
C THR A 7 9.89 -14.83 -13.08
N MET A 8 10.23 -13.95 -14.03
CA MET A 8 9.24 -13.14 -14.74
C MET A 8 8.33 -14.02 -15.61
N ASN A 9 8.87 -15.03 -16.30
CA ASN A 9 8.05 -16.00 -17.04
C ASN A 9 7.10 -16.78 -16.11
N ALA A 10 7.54 -17.12 -14.90
CA ALA A 10 6.69 -17.76 -13.90
C ALA A 10 5.54 -16.85 -13.43
N TYR A 11 5.79 -15.55 -13.23
CA TYR A 11 4.72 -14.59 -12.93
C TYR A 11 3.74 -14.44 -14.09
N VAL A 12 4.21 -14.41 -15.35
CA VAL A 12 3.33 -14.38 -16.52
C VAL A 12 2.43 -15.63 -16.56
N ALA A 13 2.99 -16.83 -16.36
CA ALA A 13 2.20 -18.06 -16.30
C ALA A 13 1.21 -18.08 -15.12
N ALA A 14 1.61 -17.57 -13.96
CA ALA A 14 0.72 -17.42 -12.81
C ALA A 14 -0.42 -16.43 -13.10
N PHE A 15 -0.14 -15.36 -13.86
CA PHE A 15 -1.13 -14.38 -14.29
C PHE A 15 -2.16 -14.99 -15.25
N GLU A 16 -1.76 -15.86 -16.18
CA GLU A 16 -2.71 -16.56 -17.07
C GLU A 16 -3.72 -17.41 -16.26
N GLY A 17 -3.25 -18.14 -15.25
CA GLY A 17 -4.12 -18.90 -14.35
C GLY A 17 -5.01 -18.02 -13.48
N PHE A 18 -4.47 -16.90 -13.01
CA PHE A 18 -5.23 -15.88 -12.28
C PHE A 18 -6.32 -15.23 -13.14
N GLU A 19 -5.99 -14.83 -14.35
CA GLU A 19 -6.88 -14.18 -15.32
C GLU A 19 -8.08 -15.07 -15.64
N ALA A 20 -7.84 -16.36 -15.86
CA ALA A 20 -8.90 -17.36 -16.07
C ALA A 20 -9.88 -17.48 -14.89
N SER A 21 -9.48 -17.10 -13.67
CA SER A 21 -10.32 -17.15 -12.47
C SER A 21 -11.20 -15.91 -12.23
N LEU A 22 -11.10 -14.88 -13.06
CA LEU A 22 -11.76 -13.59 -12.82
C LEU A 22 -13.27 -13.56 -13.14
N ASN A 23 -13.88 -14.65 -13.63
CA ASN A 23 -15.33 -14.87 -13.76
C ASN A 23 -16.17 -13.61 -14.12
N GLY A 24 -15.93 -13.00 -15.29
CA GLY A 24 -16.64 -11.80 -15.76
C GLY A 24 -15.91 -10.47 -15.49
N GLY A 25 -14.98 -10.44 -14.54
CA GLY A 25 -14.11 -9.28 -14.30
C GLY A 25 -13.10 -8.99 -15.40
N ALA A 26 -12.97 -9.87 -16.39
CA ALA A 26 -12.03 -9.77 -17.52
C ALA A 26 -12.40 -8.68 -18.56
N SER A 27 -13.59 -8.07 -18.47
CA SER A 27 -13.98 -6.94 -19.33
C SER A 27 -13.91 -5.58 -18.63
N SER A 28 -13.48 -5.53 -17.36
CA SER A 28 -13.40 -4.29 -16.57
C SER A 28 -12.19 -3.42 -16.94
N SER A 29 -12.27 -2.11 -16.65
CA SER A 29 -11.12 -1.20 -16.78
C SER A 29 -9.91 -1.63 -15.92
N LEU A 30 -10.17 -2.17 -14.73
CA LEU A 30 -9.15 -2.75 -13.85
C LEU A 30 -8.45 -3.95 -14.50
N HIS A 31 -9.17 -4.76 -15.29
CA HIS A 31 -8.54 -5.87 -16.00
C HIS A 31 -7.56 -5.39 -17.09
N THR A 32 -7.89 -4.32 -17.82
CA THR A 32 -6.94 -3.69 -18.74
C THR A 32 -5.68 -3.26 -17.99
N ARG A 33 -5.83 -2.61 -16.84
CA ARG A 33 -4.69 -2.19 -15.99
C ARG A 33 -3.87 -3.38 -15.47
N ARG A 34 -4.50 -4.50 -15.11
CA ARG A 34 -3.82 -5.76 -14.74
C ARG A 34 -2.94 -6.29 -15.87
N ARG A 35 -3.47 -6.31 -17.10
CA ARG A 35 -2.74 -6.77 -18.30
C ARG A 35 -1.57 -5.86 -18.68
N GLU A 36 -1.74 -4.55 -18.54
CA GLU A 36 -0.64 -3.60 -18.72
C GLU A 36 0.44 -3.80 -17.65
N ALA A 37 0.04 -4.00 -16.39
CA ALA A 37 0.96 -4.19 -15.29
C ALA A 37 1.79 -5.48 -15.42
N ILE A 38 1.21 -6.61 -15.82
CA ILE A 38 1.98 -7.84 -16.05
C ILE A 38 2.94 -7.71 -17.24
N THR A 39 2.55 -6.94 -18.26
CA THR A 39 3.42 -6.66 -19.42
C THR A 39 4.63 -5.84 -18.98
N ARG A 40 4.41 -4.75 -18.24
CA ARG A 40 5.49 -3.94 -17.67
C ARG A 40 6.38 -4.73 -16.73
N LEU A 41 5.79 -5.56 -15.84
CA LEU A 41 6.56 -6.41 -14.94
C LEU A 41 7.49 -7.36 -15.71
N ARG A 42 7.06 -7.87 -16.87
CA ARG A 42 7.90 -8.71 -17.73
C ARG A 42 9.05 -7.93 -18.36
N GLU A 43 8.83 -6.67 -18.73
CA GLU A 43 9.81 -5.81 -19.40
C GLU A 43 10.82 -5.22 -18.41
N ASP A 44 10.32 -4.59 -17.33
CA ASP A 44 11.12 -3.86 -16.34
C ASP A 44 11.70 -4.79 -15.27
N GLY A 45 10.99 -5.87 -14.96
CA GLY A 45 11.35 -6.83 -13.94
C GLY A 45 11.12 -6.34 -12.51
N LEU A 46 11.41 -7.23 -11.55
CA LEU A 46 11.49 -6.86 -10.14
C LEU A 46 12.82 -6.17 -9.80
N PRO A 47 12.87 -5.39 -8.71
CA PRO A 47 14.09 -4.70 -8.30
C PRO A 47 15.31 -5.60 -8.11
N THR A 48 16.48 -5.02 -8.40
CA THR A 48 17.78 -5.66 -8.17
C THR A 48 18.68 -4.73 -7.37
N ALA A 49 19.71 -5.26 -6.72
CA ALA A 49 20.68 -4.45 -5.98
C ALA A 49 21.47 -3.44 -6.86
N ARG A 50 21.30 -3.49 -8.20
CA ARG A 50 21.85 -2.50 -9.13
C ARG A 50 21.04 -1.22 -9.18
N PHE A 51 19.75 -1.28 -8.82
CA PHE A 51 18.92 -0.10 -8.73
C PHE A 51 19.40 0.76 -7.57
N GLU A 52 19.57 2.05 -7.82
CA GLU A 52 20.16 2.94 -6.82
C GLU A 52 19.32 2.98 -5.53
N SER A 53 18.00 2.93 -5.66
CA SER A 53 17.03 2.84 -4.56
C SER A 53 17.19 1.57 -3.71
N TRP A 54 17.82 0.52 -4.25
CA TRP A 54 18.04 -0.79 -3.61
C TRP A 54 19.51 -1.07 -3.27
N LYS A 55 20.39 -0.09 -3.38
CA LYS A 55 21.83 -0.27 -3.09
C LYS A 55 22.12 -0.81 -1.68
N HIS A 56 21.27 -0.46 -0.71
CA HIS A 56 21.47 -0.80 0.69
C HIS A 56 20.62 -1.97 1.18
N THR A 57 19.76 -2.52 0.31
CA THR A 57 18.82 -3.58 0.65
C THR A 57 18.89 -4.65 -0.41
N ASN A 58 19.19 -5.88 -0.03
CA ASN A 58 19.22 -6.98 -0.99
C ASN A 58 17.79 -7.42 -1.32
N PRO A 59 17.24 -7.18 -2.52
CA PRO A 59 15.88 -7.57 -2.85
C PRO A 59 15.73 -9.07 -3.12
N ALA A 60 16.84 -9.80 -3.27
CA ALA A 60 16.85 -11.18 -3.75
C ALA A 60 15.97 -12.16 -2.92
N PRO A 61 15.77 -12.02 -1.60
CA PRO A 61 14.78 -12.83 -0.86
C PRO A 61 13.34 -12.66 -1.38
N MET A 62 12.98 -11.46 -1.85
CA MET A 62 11.66 -11.13 -2.39
C MET A 62 11.55 -11.38 -3.89
N THR A 63 12.67 -11.37 -4.63
CA THR A 63 12.63 -11.33 -6.11
C THR A 63 13.14 -12.58 -6.82
N ARG A 64 13.89 -13.47 -6.14
CA ARG A 64 14.42 -14.68 -6.79
C ARG A 64 13.35 -15.73 -7.10
N ASN A 65 12.35 -15.85 -6.23
CA ASN A 65 11.28 -16.83 -6.38
C ASN A 65 10.00 -16.15 -6.90
N CYS A 66 9.19 -16.93 -7.61
CA CYS A 66 7.82 -16.53 -7.92
C CYS A 66 6.94 -16.83 -6.71
N TYR A 67 6.27 -15.80 -6.18
CA TYR A 67 5.24 -15.95 -5.17
C TYR A 67 3.89 -15.96 -5.88
N ALA A 68 3.30 -17.14 -6.08
CA ALA A 68 1.97 -17.22 -6.68
C ALA A 68 0.93 -16.60 -5.73
N PRO A 69 -0.12 -15.92 -6.22
CA PRO A 69 -1.17 -15.39 -5.38
C PRO A 69 -1.80 -16.48 -4.52
N VAL A 70 -2.12 -16.15 -3.27
CA VAL A 70 -2.86 -17.07 -2.40
C VAL A 70 -4.22 -17.37 -3.05
N GLY A 71 -4.48 -18.66 -3.31
CA GLY A 71 -5.65 -19.09 -4.09
C GLY A 71 -6.95 -19.02 -3.29
N VAL A 72 -6.97 -19.68 -2.13
CA VAL A 72 -8.11 -19.72 -1.21
C VAL A 72 -7.68 -19.07 0.10
N PRO A 73 -8.29 -17.94 0.51
CA PRO A 73 -7.91 -17.29 1.76
C PRO A 73 -8.17 -18.22 2.94
N GLY A 74 -7.32 -18.14 3.96
CA GLY A 74 -7.59 -18.82 5.23
C GLY A 74 -8.86 -18.29 5.89
N LYS A 75 -9.34 -19.00 6.91
CA LYS A 75 -10.51 -18.57 7.69
C LYS A 75 -10.03 -17.88 8.96
N LEU A 76 -10.59 -16.73 9.26
CA LEU A 76 -10.40 -16.00 10.51
C LEU A 76 -11.71 -15.91 11.29
N ARG A 77 -11.59 -15.78 12.60
CA ARG A 77 -12.67 -15.47 13.55
C ARG A 77 -12.41 -14.10 14.16
N ALA A 78 -13.43 -13.50 14.77
CA ALA A 78 -13.30 -12.20 15.45
C ALA A 78 -12.16 -12.18 16.49
N ALA A 79 -12.02 -13.25 17.29
CA ALA A 79 -10.94 -13.36 18.27
C ALA A 79 -9.54 -13.42 17.66
N ASP A 80 -9.41 -13.81 16.38
CA ASP A 80 -8.12 -13.87 15.70
C ASP A 80 -7.65 -12.46 15.28
N ILE A 81 -8.57 -11.49 15.10
CA ILE A 81 -8.26 -10.11 14.67
C ILE A 81 -8.23 -9.09 15.81
N GLU A 82 -8.85 -9.41 16.94
CA GLU A 82 -8.96 -8.52 18.12
C GLU A 82 -7.63 -7.87 18.54
N PRO A 83 -6.46 -8.56 18.55
CA PRO A 83 -5.19 -7.93 18.94
C PRO A 83 -4.68 -6.85 17.97
N PHE A 84 -5.23 -6.78 16.76
CA PHE A 84 -4.76 -5.91 15.68
C PHE A 84 -5.74 -4.77 15.36
N VAL A 85 -6.89 -4.74 16.04
CA VAL A 85 -7.90 -3.69 15.90
C VAL A 85 -7.85 -2.81 17.13
N ALA A 86 -7.90 -1.49 16.94
CA ALA A 86 -8.00 -0.57 18.06
C ALA A 86 -9.41 -0.70 18.68
N ALA A 87 -9.48 -1.32 19.86
CA ALA A 87 -10.76 -1.64 20.52
C ALA A 87 -11.57 -0.38 20.90
N ASP A 88 -10.89 0.73 21.18
CA ASP A 88 -11.50 2.02 21.55
C ASP A 88 -11.93 2.87 20.34
N VAL A 89 -11.75 2.36 19.11
CA VAL A 89 -12.17 3.03 17.88
C VAL A 89 -13.47 2.39 17.37
N GLU A 90 -14.56 3.15 17.45
CA GLU A 90 -15.89 2.73 16.98
C GLU A 90 -16.08 2.96 15.47
N GLY A 91 -15.09 3.58 14.82
CA GLY A 91 -15.09 3.88 13.39
C GLY A 91 -15.16 2.67 12.44
N PRO A 92 -15.24 2.97 11.13
CA PRO A 92 -15.30 1.97 10.07
C PRO A 92 -14.10 1.01 10.12
N LEU A 93 -14.34 -0.27 9.87
CA LEU A 93 -13.33 -1.32 9.82
C LEU A 93 -13.50 -2.17 8.55
N LEU A 94 -12.46 -2.27 7.73
CA LEU A 94 -12.38 -3.26 6.65
C LEU A 94 -11.36 -4.34 7.02
N VAL A 95 -11.77 -5.60 6.94
CA VAL A 95 -10.89 -6.74 7.19
C VAL A 95 -10.67 -7.51 5.90
N PHE A 96 -9.40 -7.78 5.60
CA PHE A 96 -8.97 -8.58 4.47
C PHE A 96 -8.16 -9.77 4.95
N THR A 97 -8.52 -10.97 4.50
CA THR A 97 -7.74 -12.19 4.74
C THR A 97 -7.06 -12.61 3.45
N ASP A 98 -5.73 -12.69 3.45
CA ASP A 98 -4.91 -13.06 2.29
C ASP A 98 -5.27 -12.28 1.00
N GLY A 99 -5.61 -10.99 1.16
CA GLY A 99 -5.99 -10.10 0.06
C GLY A 99 -7.46 -10.17 -0.40
N ARG A 100 -8.36 -10.80 0.39
CA ARG A 100 -9.80 -10.89 0.14
C ARG A 100 -10.61 -10.23 1.24
N PHE A 101 -11.59 -9.39 0.90
CA PHE A 101 -12.48 -8.77 1.88
C PHE A 101 -13.31 -9.82 2.63
N VAL A 102 -13.50 -9.60 3.94
CA VAL A 102 -14.29 -10.47 4.83
C VAL A 102 -15.42 -9.64 5.46
N PRO A 103 -16.64 -9.70 4.88
CA PRO A 103 -17.78 -8.91 5.37
C PRO A 103 -18.12 -9.17 6.84
N ASP A 104 -18.13 -10.44 7.26
CA ASP A 104 -18.51 -10.85 8.63
C ASP A 104 -17.57 -10.33 9.74
N LEU A 105 -16.38 -9.84 9.37
CA LEU A 105 -15.41 -9.25 10.28
C LEU A 105 -15.27 -7.73 10.10
N SER A 106 -16.00 -7.15 9.16
CA SER A 106 -15.91 -5.74 8.79
C SER A 106 -17.10 -4.94 9.30
N ARG A 107 -16.91 -3.64 9.49
CA ARG A 107 -17.93 -2.67 9.91
C ARG A 107 -17.87 -1.47 8.96
N VAL A 108 -18.74 -1.43 7.96
CA VAL A 108 -18.79 -0.34 6.97
C VAL A 108 -20.20 0.23 6.82
N GLU A 109 -21.05 -0.02 7.80
CA GLU A 109 -22.44 0.44 7.84
C GLU A 109 -22.56 1.80 8.53
N ALA A 110 -23.71 2.48 8.34
CA ALA A 110 -24.06 3.74 9.00
C ALA A 110 -23.06 4.90 8.79
N LEU A 111 -22.45 4.99 7.61
CA LEU A 111 -21.55 6.09 7.25
C LEU A 111 -22.30 7.43 7.12
N PRO A 112 -21.70 8.56 7.53
CA PRO A 112 -22.25 9.88 7.29
C PRO A 112 -22.51 10.16 5.80
N ALA A 113 -23.49 11.01 5.52
CA ALA A 113 -23.78 11.41 4.14
C ALA A 113 -22.55 12.05 3.48
N GLY A 114 -22.17 11.52 2.31
CA GLY A 114 -20.98 11.96 1.58
C GLY A 114 -19.69 11.20 1.93
N VAL A 115 -19.72 10.27 2.87
CA VAL A 115 -18.63 9.32 3.15
C VAL A 115 -19.00 7.96 2.56
N ARG A 116 -18.08 7.38 1.78
CA ARG A 116 -18.25 6.07 1.15
C ARG A 116 -17.01 5.23 1.43
N ILE A 117 -17.22 4.02 1.95
CA ILE A 117 -16.14 3.09 2.29
C ILE A 117 -16.56 1.70 1.84
N HIS A 118 -15.79 1.13 0.92
CA HIS A 118 -16.14 -0.11 0.24
C HIS A 118 -14.91 -1.02 0.06
N SER A 119 -15.17 -2.30 -0.16
CA SER A 119 -14.18 -3.15 -0.82
C SER A 119 -14.03 -2.71 -2.29
N LEU A 120 -12.88 -2.98 -2.91
CA LEU A 120 -12.64 -2.67 -4.33
C LEU A 120 -13.59 -3.48 -5.21
N CYS A 121 -13.87 -4.73 -4.83
CA CYS A 121 -14.87 -5.55 -5.51
C CYS A 121 -16.26 -4.90 -5.48
N ASP A 122 -16.72 -4.42 -4.33
CA ASP A 122 -18.04 -3.76 -4.23
C ASP A 122 -18.05 -2.41 -4.94
N ALA A 123 -17.00 -1.61 -4.79
CA ALA A 123 -16.85 -0.31 -5.44
C ALA A 123 -16.86 -0.44 -6.98
N SER A 124 -16.33 -1.54 -7.54
CA SER A 124 -16.35 -1.76 -8.99
C SER A 124 -17.75 -1.81 -9.60
N ALA A 125 -18.78 -2.13 -8.80
CA ALA A 125 -20.16 -2.16 -9.25
C ALA A 125 -20.88 -0.80 -9.17
N VAL A 126 -20.41 0.12 -8.32
CA VAL A 126 -21.12 1.37 -7.99
C VAL A 126 -20.32 2.64 -8.27
N GLU A 127 -19.01 2.53 -8.51
CA GLU A 127 -18.05 3.65 -8.62
C GLU A 127 -17.05 3.48 -9.78
N GLU A 128 -17.42 2.77 -10.85
CA GLU A 128 -16.51 2.45 -11.96
C GLU A 128 -15.81 3.67 -12.56
N GLN A 129 -16.50 4.81 -12.67
CA GLN A 129 -15.91 6.05 -13.19
C GLN A 129 -14.80 6.59 -12.27
N VAL A 130 -15.03 6.58 -10.95
CA VAL A 130 -14.08 7.07 -9.95
C VAL A 130 -12.85 6.16 -9.92
N LEU A 131 -13.07 4.85 -9.91
CA LEU A 131 -11.98 3.86 -9.94
C LEU A 131 -11.18 3.95 -11.24
N SER A 132 -11.85 4.09 -12.39
CA SER A 132 -11.18 4.18 -13.68
C SER A 132 -10.30 5.41 -13.80
N ALA A 133 -10.66 6.52 -13.14
CA ALA A 133 -9.87 7.75 -13.14
C ALA A 133 -8.65 7.67 -12.20
N ASN A 134 -8.78 7.03 -11.03
CA ASN A 134 -7.79 7.15 -9.95
C ASN A 134 -6.96 5.88 -9.70
N LEU A 135 -7.53 4.69 -9.87
CA LEU A 135 -6.88 3.44 -9.49
C LEU A 135 -5.75 3.07 -10.46
N ALA A 136 -4.54 2.90 -9.93
CA ALA A 136 -3.31 2.66 -10.69
C ALA A 136 -2.99 3.77 -11.70
N ALA A 137 -3.44 5.00 -11.44
CA ALA A 137 -3.15 6.15 -12.29
C ALA A 137 -1.71 6.66 -12.08
N HIS A 138 -1.17 6.53 -10.86
CA HIS A 138 0.09 7.15 -10.46
C HIS A 138 1.20 6.15 -10.06
N THR A 139 0.92 4.84 -10.12
CA THR A 139 1.78 3.79 -9.54
C THR A 139 2.89 3.27 -10.46
N LEU A 140 3.08 3.88 -11.64
CA LEU A 140 3.94 3.34 -12.69
C LEU A 140 5.07 4.31 -13.09
N GLY A 141 5.89 4.66 -12.10
CA GLY A 141 7.18 5.35 -12.27
C GLY A 141 8.39 4.38 -12.29
N GLU A 142 9.60 4.93 -12.24
CA GLU A 142 10.84 4.14 -12.13
C GLU A 142 10.82 3.22 -10.89
N ASN A 143 11.34 1.99 -11.02
CA ASN A 143 11.42 0.99 -9.93
C ASN A 143 10.08 0.47 -9.37
N SER A 144 8.98 0.60 -10.11
CA SER A 144 7.62 0.19 -9.70
C SER A 144 7.33 -1.32 -9.74
N GLY A 145 8.34 -2.20 -9.77
CA GLY A 145 8.16 -3.65 -9.99
C GLY A 145 7.19 -4.32 -9.01
N PHE A 146 7.24 -3.99 -7.72
CA PHE A 146 6.28 -4.52 -6.73
C PHE A 146 4.88 -3.90 -6.86
N ALA A 147 4.78 -2.63 -7.27
CA ALA A 147 3.50 -1.99 -7.55
C ALA A 147 2.85 -2.55 -8.83
N ALA A 148 3.64 -2.88 -9.86
CA ALA A 148 3.18 -3.60 -11.04
C ALA A 148 2.75 -5.03 -10.68
N LEU A 149 3.49 -5.73 -9.82
CA LEU A 149 3.09 -7.04 -9.29
C LEU A 149 1.77 -6.97 -8.53
N ASN A 150 1.60 -5.98 -7.65
CA ASN A 150 0.32 -5.71 -7.00
C ASN A 150 -0.80 -5.47 -8.02
N THR A 151 -0.60 -4.54 -8.95
CA THR A 151 -1.61 -4.17 -9.95
C THR A 151 -2.01 -5.35 -10.84
N ALA A 152 -1.07 -6.24 -11.18
CA ALA A 152 -1.36 -7.45 -11.95
C ALA A 152 -2.25 -8.43 -11.17
N PHE A 153 -1.98 -8.62 -9.87
CA PHE A 153 -2.63 -9.68 -9.08
C PHE A 153 -3.65 -9.19 -8.04
N VAL A 154 -3.90 -7.89 -7.95
CA VAL A 154 -4.90 -7.32 -7.02
C VAL A 154 -6.25 -7.96 -7.32
N ARG A 155 -6.90 -8.50 -6.29
CA ARG A 155 -8.25 -9.08 -6.39
C ARG A 155 -9.29 -8.17 -5.76
N ASP A 156 -8.92 -7.59 -4.64
CA ASP A 156 -9.76 -6.75 -3.81
C ASP A 156 -8.88 -5.70 -3.10
N GLY A 157 -9.48 -4.80 -2.34
CA GLY A 157 -8.80 -3.71 -1.66
C GLY A 157 -9.77 -2.81 -0.92
N ALA A 158 -9.26 -1.77 -0.26
CA ALA A 158 -10.07 -0.75 0.39
C ALA A 158 -10.23 0.47 -0.52
N VAL A 159 -11.44 1.02 -0.59
CA VAL A 159 -11.75 2.29 -1.25
C VAL A 159 -12.43 3.19 -0.23
N VAL A 160 -11.79 4.32 0.08
CA VAL A 160 -12.26 5.33 1.02
C VAL A 160 -12.46 6.63 0.26
N VAL A 161 -13.70 7.12 0.20
CA VAL A 161 -14.03 8.37 -0.47
C VAL A 161 -14.75 9.30 0.49
N ILE A 162 -14.15 10.46 0.72
CA ILE A 162 -14.68 11.49 1.58
C ILE A 162 -15.10 12.66 0.69
N GLY A 163 -16.39 12.97 0.69
CA GLY A 163 -16.92 14.11 -0.07
C GLY A 163 -16.38 15.45 0.45
N ALA A 164 -16.46 16.47 -0.41
CA ALA A 164 -16.02 17.82 -0.05
C ALA A 164 -16.68 18.33 1.23
N GLU A 165 -15.91 19.06 2.05
CA GLU A 165 -16.32 19.66 3.33
C GLU A 165 -16.87 18.65 4.35
N ARG A 166 -16.51 17.37 4.22
CA ARG A 166 -16.88 16.32 5.18
C ARG A 166 -15.73 15.99 6.11
N VAL A 167 -16.05 15.88 7.38
CA VAL A 167 -15.14 15.43 8.43
C VAL A 167 -15.62 14.07 8.90
N LEU A 168 -14.71 13.09 8.92
CA LEU A 168 -14.93 11.81 9.59
C LEU A 168 -14.11 11.81 10.88
N ASP A 169 -14.79 11.92 12.02
CA ASP A 169 -14.15 12.07 13.33
C ASP A 169 -13.42 10.79 13.78
N GLU A 170 -14.00 9.63 13.48
CA GLU A 170 -13.41 8.32 13.80
C GLU A 170 -12.53 7.80 12.67
N PRO A 171 -11.32 7.26 12.96
CA PRO A 171 -10.44 6.78 11.92
C PRO A 171 -11.00 5.55 11.19
N VAL A 172 -10.73 5.47 9.90
CA VAL A 172 -11.00 4.27 9.08
C VAL A 172 -9.90 3.25 9.34
N GLN A 173 -10.26 2.10 9.90
CA GLN A 173 -9.34 0.99 10.12
C GLN A 173 -9.38 0.03 8.92
N ILE A 174 -8.22 -0.31 8.39
CA ILE A 174 -8.05 -1.29 7.30
C ILE A 174 -7.06 -2.35 7.79
N LEU A 175 -7.56 -3.55 8.05
CA LEU A 175 -6.77 -4.66 8.55
C LEU A 175 -6.51 -5.67 7.45
N HIS A 176 -5.24 -5.84 7.07
CA HIS A 176 -4.77 -6.88 6.17
C HIS A 176 -4.10 -8.00 6.96
N VAL A 177 -4.74 -9.16 7.04
CA VAL A 177 -4.22 -10.34 7.74
C VAL A 177 -3.69 -11.37 6.74
N CYS A 178 -2.42 -11.72 6.88
CA CYS A 178 -1.82 -12.86 6.22
C CYS A 178 -1.88 -14.08 7.15
N THR A 179 -2.53 -15.16 6.70
CA THR A 179 -2.73 -16.37 7.52
C THR A 179 -1.48 -17.25 7.60
N GLY A 180 -0.46 -16.94 6.81
CA GLY A 180 0.81 -17.66 6.75
C GLY A 180 0.89 -18.70 5.64
N GLN A 181 -0.12 -18.79 4.77
CA GLN A 181 -0.02 -19.60 3.55
C GLN A 181 1.07 -19.06 2.63
N PRO A 182 2.06 -19.88 2.20
CA PRO A 182 3.09 -19.43 1.27
C PRO A 182 2.47 -18.88 -0.03
N GLY A 183 2.93 -17.72 -0.46
CA GLY A 183 2.38 -17.03 -1.62
C GLY A 183 2.45 -15.53 -1.54
N LEU A 184 1.79 -14.89 -2.50
CA LEU A 184 1.69 -13.46 -2.66
C LEU A 184 0.33 -12.96 -2.17
N THR A 185 0.35 -11.91 -1.35
CA THR A 185 -0.82 -11.07 -1.06
C THR A 185 -0.61 -9.68 -1.64
N THR A 186 -1.67 -9.09 -2.20
CA THR A 186 -1.63 -7.81 -2.91
C THR A 186 -2.61 -6.78 -2.34
N PRO A 187 -2.45 -6.34 -1.07
CA PRO A 187 -3.26 -5.27 -0.51
C PRO A 187 -3.28 -4.02 -1.39
N ARG A 188 -4.46 -3.44 -1.60
CA ARG A 188 -4.64 -2.20 -2.35
C ARG A 188 -5.53 -1.27 -1.55
N THR A 189 -5.11 -0.03 -1.38
CA THR A 189 -5.90 1.00 -0.70
C THR A 189 -5.98 2.23 -1.60
N LEU A 190 -7.18 2.77 -1.79
CA LEU A 190 -7.43 4.02 -2.50
C LEU A 190 -8.15 4.97 -1.55
N VAL A 191 -7.57 6.14 -1.30
CA VAL A 191 -8.17 7.20 -0.49
C VAL A 191 -8.36 8.43 -1.37
N LEU A 192 -9.60 8.92 -1.45
CA LEU A 192 -9.97 10.13 -2.17
C LEU A 192 -10.58 11.11 -1.16
N ALA A 193 -9.81 12.10 -0.75
CA ALA A 193 -10.25 13.15 0.16
C ALA A 193 -10.63 14.38 -0.65
N GLY A 194 -11.93 14.65 -0.78
CA GLY A 194 -12.45 15.81 -1.50
C GLY A 194 -12.11 17.14 -0.83
N ALA A 195 -12.25 18.24 -1.57
CA ALA A 195 -11.85 19.57 -1.10
C ALA A 195 -12.39 19.90 0.32
N GLY A 196 -11.53 20.43 1.19
CA GLY A 196 -11.88 20.79 2.57
C GLY A 196 -12.29 19.62 3.48
N SER A 197 -12.13 18.37 3.04
CA SER A 197 -12.47 17.19 3.85
C SER A 197 -11.41 16.84 4.89
N HIS A 198 -11.76 16.03 5.89
CA HIS A 198 -10.83 15.54 6.91
C HIS A 198 -11.08 14.06 7.21
N VAL A 199 -10.02 13.26 7.14
CA VAL A 199 -10.06 11.83 7.48
C VAL A 199 -8.72 11.31 8.01
N SER A 200 -8.80 10.39 8.97
CA SER A 200 -7.66 9.57 9.40
C SER A 200 -7.87 8.12 8.94
N VAL A 201 -6.84 7.50 8.38
CA VAL A 201 -6.85 6.12 7.88
C VAL A 201 -5.70 5.33 8.51
N VAL A 202 -6.00 4.18 9.12
CA VAL A 202 -5.02 3.29 9.75
C VAL A 202 -5.02 1.96 9.02
N GLU A 203 -3.94 1.66 8.30
CA GLU A 203 -3.69 0.36 7.69
C GLU A 203 -2.80 -0.50 8.60
N THR A 204 -3.30 -1.66 9.02
CA THR A 204 -2.52 -2.64 9.80
C THR A 204 -2.26 -3.88 8.96
N PHE A 205 -1.01 -4.29 8.85
CA PHE A 205 -0.58 -5.51 8.17
C PHE A 205 -0.14 -6.53 9.23
N ALA A 206 -0.92 -7.59 9.42
CA ALA A 206 -0.72 -8.56 10.49
C ALA A 206 -0.42 -9.97 9.95
N GLY A 207 0.50 -10.70 10.59
CA GLY A 207 0.77 -12.10 10.30
C GLY A 207 0.34 -13.04 11.44
N MET A 208 -0.43 -14.09 11.14
CA MET A 208 -0.90 -15.08 12.13
C MET A 208 0.11 -16.20 12.44
N ALA A 209 1.12 -16.36 11.60
CA ALA A 209 2.13 -17.41 11.68
C ALA A 209 3.51 -16.84 11.27
N PRO A 210 4.62 -17.58 11.47
CA PRO A 210 5.95 -17.09 11.09
C PRO A 210 6.04 -16.62 9.64
N GLY A 211 5.28 -17.23 8.71
CA GLY A 211 5.10 -16.70 7.37
C GLY A 211 6.25 -16.99 6.40
N ALA A 212 7.00 -18.08 6.60
CA ALA A 212 7.98 -18.55 5.62
C ALA A 212 7.37 -18.67 4.21
N GLY A 213 8.03 -18.05 3.23
CA GLY A 213 7.56 -18.08 1.84
C GLY A 213 6.36 -17.17 1.56
N THR A 214 6.08 -16.18 2.42
CA THR A 214 5.06 -15.16 2.18
C THR A 214 5.70 -13.85 1.70
N LEU A 215 5.06 -13.24 0.70
CA LEU A 215 5.39 -11.91 0.22
C LEU A 215 4.10 -11.08 0.20
N THR A 216 4.12 -9.94 0.86
CA THR A 216 3.08 -8.92 0.70
C THR A 216 3.61 -7.79 -0.17
N ALA A 217 2.95 -7.56 -1.31
CA ALA A 217 3.21 -6.40 -2.16
C ALA A 217 2.01 -5.45 -2.04
N SER A 218 2.10 -4.41 -1.22
CA SER A 218 0.99 -3.49 -0.97
C SER A 218 1.12 -2.19 -1.75
N VAL A 219 0.00 -1.62 -2.18
CA VAL A 219 -0.05 -0.30 -2.80
C VAL A 219 -1.16 0.53 -2.16
N ALA A 220 -0.82 1.74 -1.72
CA ALA A 220 -1.78 2.76 -1.33
C ALA A 220 -1.69 3.96 -2.29
N GLU A 221 -2.83 4.46 -2.73
CA GLU A 221 -2.98 5.66 -3.55
C GLU A 221 -3.87 6.65 -2.81
N ILE A 222 -3.38 7.87 -2.58
CA ILE A 222 -4.04 8.89 -1.77
C ILE A 222 -4.10 10.19 -2.58
N VAL A 223 -5.30 10.68 -2.84
CA VAL A 223 -5.55 11.97 -3.47
C VAL A 223 -6.10 12.92 -2.41
N VAL A 224 -5.38 14.01 -2.18
CA VAL A 224 -5.71 15.03 -1.18
C VAL A 224 -6.05 16.32 -1.92
N ASP A 225 -7.35 16.56 -2.13
CA ASP A 225 -7.84 17.75 -2.82
C ASP A 225 -7.58 19.03 -2.01
N ALA A 226 -7.84 20.18 -2.65
CA ALA A 226 -7.58 21.49 -2.09
C ALA A 226 -8.16 21.67 -0.67
N GLY A 227 -7.32 22.09 0.27
CA GLY A 227 -7.68 22.29 1.67
C GLY A 227 -8.05 21.03 2.46
N ALA A 228 -7.98 19.83 1.87
CA ALA A 228 -8.26 18.59 2.57
C ALA A 228 -7.13 18.22 3.54
N VAL A 229 -7.49 17.50 4.60
CA VAL A 229 -6.58 17.04 5.66
C VAL A 229 -6.65 15.52 5.73
N VAL A 230 -5.53 14.85 5.51
CA VAL A 230 -5.44 13.39 5.56
C VAL A 230 -4.31 12.97 6.49
N GLU A 231 -4.65 12.15 7.48
CA GLU A 231 -3.68 11.42 8.29
C GLU A 231 -3.70 9.94 7.90
N HIS A 232 -2.54 9.40 7.55
CA HIS A 232 -2.38 8.02 7.10
C HIS A 232 -1.35 7.30 7.95
N CYS A 233 -1.77 6.26 8.65
CA CYS A 233 -0.92 5.46 9.51
C CYS A 233 -0.81 4.03 8.95
N ARG A 234 0.42 3.53 8.77
CA ARG A 234 0.70 2.14 8.39
C ARG A 234 1.43 1.44 9.52
N ILE A 235 0.89 0.32 9.98
CA ILE A 235 1.45 -0.49 11.06
C ILE A 235 1.80 -1.88 10.52
N HIS A 236 3.07 -2.27 10.64
CA HIS A 236 3.57 -3.55 10.17
C HIS A 236 3.86 -4.49 11.34
N LEU A 237 3.01 -5.51 11.46
CA LEU A 237 3.01 -6.58 12.46
C LEU A 237 3.08 -7.95 11.76
N HIS A 238 3.98 -8.07 10.78
CA HIS A 238 4.13 -9.27 9.96
C HIS A 238 4.68 -10.47 10.74
N GLY A 239 4.54 -11.66 10.16
CA GLY A 239 5.24 -12.85 10.66
C GLY A 239 6.76 -12.71 10.61
N ALA A 240 7.47 -13.36 11.55
CA ALA A 240 8.91 -13.26 11.72
C ALA A 240 9.78 -13.72 10.51
N GLU A 241 9.18 -14.40 9.53
CA GLU A 241 9.81 -14.88 8.30
C GLU A 241 9.14 -14.28 7.03
N SER A 242 8.17 -13.38 7.20
CA SER A 242 7.45 -12.73 6.10
C SER A 242 8.25 -11.59 5.47
N PHE A 243 8.02 -11.39 4.18
CA PHE A 243 8.55 -10.25 3.44
C PHE A 243 7.44 -9.27 3.06
N HIS A 244 7.76 -7.98 3.10
CA HIS A 244 6.85 -6.91 2.71
C HIS A 244 7.57 -5.89 1.82
N ALA A 245 6.93 -5.54 0.70
CA ALA A 245 7.32 -4.44 -0.15
C ALA A 245 6.09 -3.55 -0.41
N GLY A 246 6.06 -2.39 0.23
CA GLY A 246 4.95 -1.45 0.16
C GLY A 246 5.30 -0.19 -0.61
N THR A 247 4.28 0.41 -1.23
CA THR A 247 4.40 1.74 -1.83
C THR A 247 3.15 2.57 -1.53
N VAL A 248 3.35 3.81 -1.10
CA VAL A 248 2.31 4.81 -0.91
C VAL A 248 2.55 5.95 -1.91
N HIS A 249 1.57 6.22 -2.75
CA HIS A 249 1.58 7.36 -3.67
C HIS A 249 0.57 8.40 -3.22
N VAL A 250 1.03 9.64 -3.06
CA VAL A 250 0.21 10.75 -2.61
C VAL A 250 0.30 11.89 -3.61
N THR A 251 -0.84 12.49 -3.95
CA THR A 251 -0.92 13.75 -4.69
C THR A 251 -1.68 14.76 -3.84
N GLU A 252 -1.06 15.90 -3.60
CA GLU A 252 -1.54 16.95 -2.72
C GLU A 252 -1.83 18.22 -3.55
N GLU A 253 -3.04 18.77 -3.41
CA GLU A 253 -3.50 20.00 -4.08
C GLU A 253 -3.44 21.23 -3.14
N GLU A 254 -3.74 22.43 -3.66
CA GLU A 254 -3.53 23.71 -2.95
C GLU A 254 -4.06 23.72 -1.50
N GLY A 255 -3.21 24.14 -0.55
CA GLY A 255 -3.58 24.32 0.85
C GLY A 255 -3.92 23.04 1.60
N SER A 256 -3.70 21.87 1.00
CA SER A 256 -3.92 20.58 1.65
C SER A 256 -2.87 20.26 2.71
N ARG A 257 -3.21 19.31 3.57
CA ARG A 257 -2.34 18.81 4.63
C ARG A 257 -2.33 17.30 4.64
N PHE A 258 -1.15 16.71 4.47
CA PHE A 258 -0.96 15.28 4.56
C PHE A 258 0.02 14.92 5.67
N THR A 259 -0.33 13.94 6.49
CA THR A 259 0.59 13.36 7.47
C THR A 259 0.62 11.85 7.32
N ALA A 260 1.81 11.28 7.09
CA ALA A 260 2.04 9.84 7.10
C ALA A 260 2.80 9.40 8.35
N HIS A 261 2.40 8.26 8.91
CA HIS A 261 3.10 7.58 10.00
C HIS A 261 3.35 6.11 9.64
N THR A 262 4.61 5.71 9.51
CA THR A 262 4.98 4.31 9.24
C THR A 262 5.61 3.66 10.48
N PHE A 263 4.97 2.63 11.02
CA PHE A 263 5.45 1.85 12.16
C PHE A 263 5.86 0.45 11.72
N CYS A 264 7.17 0.19 11.66
CA CYS A 264 7.71 -1.13 11.33
C CYS A 264 8.12 -1.89 12.60
N LEU A 265 7.23 -2.77 13.06
CA LEU A 265 7.34 -3.44 14.37
C LEU A 265 7.65 -4.94 14.28
N ALA A 266 7.36 -5.59 13.14
CA ALA A 266 7.72 -6.98 12.89
C ALA A 266 7.83 -7.29 11.38
N GLY A 267 8.64 -8.30 11.05
CA GLY A 267 8.82 -8.84 9.69
C GLY A 267 10.30 -9.03 9.34
N ARG A 268 10.62 -10.09 8.58
CA ARG A 268 12.01 -10.41 8.23
C ARG A 268 12.66 -9.35 7.35
N LEU A 269 11.92 -8.90 6.33
CA LEU A 269 12.33 -7.81 5.45
C LEU A 269 11.10 -6.97 5.12
N VAL A 270 11.06 -5.75 5.64
CA VAL A 270 9.98 -4.79 5.38
C VAL A 270 10.59 -3.60 4.67
N ARG A 271 10.14 -3.34 3.45
CA ARG A 271 10.46 -2.11 2.75
C ARG A 271 9.19 -1.30 2.49
N GLU A 272 9.24 -0.02 2.82
CA GLU A 272 8.18 0.94 2.56
C GLU A 272 8.70 2.13 1.76
N ASP A 273 8.07 2.37 0.62
CA ASP A 273 8.36 3.51 -0.25
C ASP A 273 7.19 4.49 -0.16
N VAL A 274 7.43 5.73 0.28
CA VAL A 274 6.41 6.80 0.29
C VAL A 274 6.81 7.87 -0.72
N HIS A 275 5.92 8.14 -1.67
CA HIS A 275 6.12 9.15 -2.70
C HIS A 275 4.98 10.16 -2.65
N THR A 276 5.30 11.42 -2.32
CA THR A 276 4.32 12.52 -2.35
C THR A 276 4.71 13.59 -3.37
N VAL A 277 3.69 14.12 -4.06
CA VAL A 277 3.78 15.26 -4.97
C VAL A 277 3.00 16.42 -4.39
N LEU A 278 3.71 17.51 -4.12
CA LEU A 278 3.16 18.78 -3.65
C LEU A 278 2.79 19.58 -4.91
N GLY A 279 1.60 19.33 -5.46
CA GLY A 279 1.16 19.77 -6.78
C GLY A 279 0.52 21.17 -6.81
N GLY A 280 0.05 21.66 -5.67
CA GLY A 280 -0.53 23.01 -5.49
C GLY A 280 0.25 23.86 -4.49
N GLU A 281 -0.10 25.14 -4.37
CA GLU A 281 0.60 26.06 -3.47
C GLU A 281 0.22 25.80 -1.99
N LYS A 282 1.09 26.21 -1.05
CA LYS A 282 0.79 26.25 0.40
C LYS A 282 0.44 24.89 1.02
N ILE A 283 1.02 23.82 0.51
CA ILE A 283 0.84 22.46 1.04
C ILE A 283 1.73 22.26 2.27
N GLU A 284 1.21 21.52 3.26
CA GLU A 284 1.99 21.02 4.40
C GLU A 284 2.02 19.48 4.38
N SER A 285 3.19 18.88 4.16
CA SER A 285 3.36 17.43 4.08
C SER A 285 4.33 16.91 5.14
N THR A 286 3.91 15.96 5.97
CA THR A 286 4.73 15.40 7.05
C THR A 286 4.87 13.90 6.91
N LEU A 287 6.10 13.38 6.81
CA LEU A 287 6.38 11.94 6.74
C LEU A 287 7.15 11.47 7.98
N ASN A 288 6.51 10.65 8.80
CA ASN A 288 7.10 10.11 10.01
C ASN A 288 7.31 8.61 9.90
N GLY A 289 8.37 8.10 10.54
CA GLY A 289 8.60 6.67 10.66
C GLY A 289 9.23 6.27 11.99
N LEU A 290 8.82 5.11 12.49
CA LEU A 290 9.42 4.45 13.63
C LEU A 290 9.64 2.98 13.31
N CYS A 291 10.85 2.47 13.55
CA CYS A 291 11.14 1.05 13.41
C CYS A 291 11.84 0.47 14.64
N LEU A 292 11.51 -0.78 14.97
CA LEU A 292 12.11 -1.52 16.08
C LEU A 292 12.57 -2.92 15.63
N PRO A 293 13.47 -3.03 14.63
CA PRO A 293 13.89 -4.34 14.15
C PRO A 293 14.85 -5.02 15.14
N ASP A 294 14.73 -6.33 15.30
CA ASP A 294 15.56 -7.16 16.18
C ASP A 294 16.06 -8.43 15.46
N GLY A 295 17.01 -9.13 16.05
CA GLY A 295 17.52 -10.40 15.51
C GLY A 295 18.22 -10.21 14.17
N GLU A 296 17.60 -10.69 13.08
CA GLU A 296 18.11 -10.58 11.71
C GLU A 296 17.14 -9.82 10.80
N ASP A 297 16.22 -9.05 11.38
CA ASP A 297 15.23 -8.28 10.63
C ASP A 297 15.88 -7.12 9.88
N HIS A 298 15.33 -6.81 8.71
CA HIS A 298 15.75 -5.69 7.89
C HIS A 298 14.56 -4.79 7.61
N VAL A 299 14.63 -3.54 8.06
CA VAL A 299 13.64 -2.50 7.74
C VAL A 299 14.28 -1.47 6.82
N ASP A 300 13.59 -1.10 5.75
CA ASP A 300 14.02 -0.11 4.77
C ASP A 300 12.91 0.89 4.48
N ASN A 301 13.07 2.13 4.90
CA ASN A 301 12.13 3.21 4.60
C ASN A 301 12.73 4.14 3.56
N TYR A 302 12.04 4.30 2.44
CA TYR A 302 12.44 5.18 1.35
C TYR A 302 11.37 6.23 1.11
N THR A 303 11.75 7.50 1.07
CA THR A 303 10.81 8.60 0.83
C THR A 303 11.23 9.44 -0.36
N THR A 304 10.24 9.91 -1.11
CA THR A 304 10.40 10.90 -2.18
C THR A 304 9.36 11.99 -2.02
N ILE A 305 9.82 13.23 -1.95
CA ILE A 305 8.98 14.43 -1.90
C ILE A 305 9.31 15.29 -3.11
N GLU A 306 8.36 15.44 -4.02
CA GLU A 306 8.48 16.29 -5.20
C GLU A 306 7.77 17.63 -4.90
N HIS A 307 8.54 18.69 -4.62
CA HIS A 307 8.05 20.05 -4.48
C HIS A 307 7.79 20.64 -5.86
N ALA A 308 6.56 20.49 -6.36
CA ALA A 308 6.15 20.84 -7.72
C ALA A 308 5.41 22.19 -7.83
N ALA A 309 5.16 22.86 -6.70
CA ALA A 309 4.53 24.18 -6.60
C ALA A 309 5.16 25.02 -5.47
N PRO A 310 5.08 26.36 -5.53
CA PRO A 310 5.72 27.24 -4.55
C PRO A 310 5.03 27.22 -3.18
N ASP A 311 5.70 27.82 -2.19
CA ASP A 311 5.19 28.07 -0.83
C ASP A 311 4.76 26.82 -0.05
N CYS A 312 5.29 25.64 -0.39
CA CYS A 312 5.01 24.40 0.34
C CYS A 312 6.02 24.14 1.45
N THR A 313 5.59 23.42 2.48
CA THR A 313 6.43 22.96 3.60
C THR A 313 6.39 21.44 3.70
N SER A 314 7.56 20.82 3.82
CA SER A 314 7.66 19.38 4.08
C SER A 314 8.51 19.07 5.30
N HIS A 315 8.07 18.14 6.14
CA HIS A 315 8.82 17.64 7.29
C HIS A 315 9.01 16.12 7.23
N GLU A 316 10.21 15.64 7.60
CA GLU A 316 10.48 14.20 7.71
C GLU A 316 11.13 13.87 9.05
N LEU A 317 10.61 12.85 9.73
CA LEU A 317 11.17 12.33 10.98
C LEU A 317 11.13 10.79 11.02
N TYR A 318 12.28 10.17 10.77
CA TYR A 318 12.44 8.72 10.86
C TYR A 318 13.36 8.36 12.03
N LYS A 319 12.85 7.52 12.94
CA LYS A 319 13.57 7.02 14.12
C LYS A 319 13.64 5.50 14.11
N GLY A 320 14.70 4.95 14.67
CA GLY A 320 14.89 3.51 14.76
C GLY A 320 15.57 3.10 16.06
N VAL A 321 15.08 2.02 16.67
CA VAL A 321 15.74 1.32 17.78
C VAL A 321 16.13 -0.06 17.27
N VAL A 322 17.41 -0.24 16.94
CA VAL A 322 17.89 -1.45 16.25
C VAL A 322 18.57 -2.38 17.28
N CYS A 323 18.11 -3.62 17.36
CA CYS A 323 18.60 -4.63 18.29
C CYS A 323 19.21 -5.84 17.55
N GLY A 324 20.04 -6.62 18.26
CA GLY A 324 20.65 -7.84 17.71
C GLY A 324 21.58 -7.57 16.51
N LYS A 325 21.37 -8.31 15.41
CA LYS A 325 22.06 -8.13 14.11
C LYS A 325 21.14 -7.47 13.08
N ALA A 326 20.04 -6.89 13.53
CA ALA A 326 19.07 -6.29 12.65
C ALA A 326 19.64 -5.08 11.92
N ARG A 327 18.97 -4.68 10.85
CA ARG A 327 19.35 -3.55 10.03
C ARG A 327 18.14 -2.63 9.82
N SER A 328 18.38 -1.34 10.01
CA SER A 328 17.47 -0.29 9.56
C SER A 328 18.15 0.56 8.51
N VAL A 329 17.44 0.86 7.44
CA VAL A 329 17.85 1.75 6.36
C VAL A 329 16.77 2.83 6.25
N PHE A 330 17.21 4.08 6.20
CA PHE A 330 16.36 5.21 5.84
C PHE A 330 17.03 5.99 4.72
N ARG A 331 16.24 6.35 3.70
CA ARG A 331 16.68 7.25 2.63
C ARG A 331 15.55 8.16 2.20
N GLY A 332 15.71 9.45 2.47
CA GLY A 332 14.85 10.49 1.90
C GLY A 332 15.46 11.16 0.69
N LYS A 333 14.61 11.41 -0.31
CA LYS A 333 14.90 12.21 -1.50
C LYS A 333 13.90 13.36 -1.55
N ILE A 334 14.40 14.60 -1.52
CA ILE A 334 13.59 15.80 -1.75
C ILE A 334 14.05 16.40 -3.08
N HIS A 335 13.11 16.61 -3.99
CA HIS A 335 13.36 17.26 -5.27
C HIS A 335 12.52 18.54 -5.37
N VAL A 336 13.20 19.67 -5.48
CA VAL A 336 12.55 20.98 -5.61
C VAL A 336 12.60 21.42 -7.06
N HIS A 337 11.45 21.35 -7.73
CA HIS A 337 11.31 21.77 -9.11
C HIS A 337 11.55 23.28 -9.22
N ARG A 338 12.02 23.73 -10.39
CA ARG A 338 12.35 25.15 -10.63
C ARG A 338 11.19 26.12 -10.34
N VAL A 339 9.94 25.68 -10.49
CA VAL A 339 8.75 26.48 -10.19
C VAL A 339 8.51 26.68 -8.68
N ALA A 340 9.10 25.81 -7.85
CA ALA A 340 8.97 25.79 -6.39
C ALA A 340 10.23 26.32 -5.64
N GLN A 341 11.23 26.82 -6.38
CA GLN A 341 12.49 27.33 -5.83
C GLN A 341 12.39 28.79 -5.37
#